data_AF-A0A202DWL7-F1
#
_entry.id   AF-A0A202DWL7-F1
#
_cell.length_a   1.000
_cell.length_b   1.000
_cell.length_c   1.000
_cell.angle_alpha   90.00
_cell.angle_beta   90.00
_cell.angle_gamma   90.00
#
_symmetry.space_group_name_H-M   'P 1'
#
loop_
_entity.id
_entity.type
_entity.pdbx_description
1 polymer ?
#
loop_
_entity_poly.entity_id
_entity_poly.type
_entity_poly.pdbx_seq_one_letter_code
_entity_poly.pdbx_strand_id
1 'polypeptide(L)'
;MNTAARKKNDNSNNPILLSFVAFGLFAILICLSSPPSFAQLHQCDGKWTNKECEGEIANSITAAPSKKESPEEDPRAKALKEHQAKKMSMVYGLLRTSREAQREHGVSSPRVREAERLCANESSSFSQCQNSVNAANAHLAELTAAKKAEQSEDDLGHELKKLDELGKNKPKK
;
A
#
# COMPACT_ATOMS: atom_id res chain seq x y z
N MET A 1 32.33 57.01 49.79
CA MET A 1 30.92 57.41 49.65
C MET A 1 30.67 57.57 48.15
N ASN A 2 29.84 56.83 47.43
CA ASN A 2 28.72 55.94 47.74
C ASN A 2 28.68 54.76 46.77
N THR A 3 28.33 53.59 47.30
CA THR A 3 28.00 52.35 46.59
C THR A 3 26.56 52.42 46.08
N ALA A 4 26.34 52.15 44.79
CA ALA A 4 25.01 51.94 44.22
C ALA A 4 24.86 50.48 43.78
N ALA A 5 24.14 49.71 44.60
CA ALA A 5 23.74 48.33 44.34
C ALA A 5 22.59 48.30 43.32
N ARG A 6 22.74 47.55 42.22
CA ARG A 6 21.63 47.19 41.32
C ARG A 6 21.19 45.76 41.59
N LYS A 7 19.97 45.65 42.12
CA LYS A 7 19.18 44.42 42.34
C LYS A 7 18.83 43.79 40.98
N LYS A 8 19.25 42.54 40.74
CA LYS A 8 18.67 41.69 39.69
C LYS A 8 17.30 41.22 40.17
N ASN A 9 16.28 41.44 39.35
CA ASN A 9 14.92 40.95 39.58
C ASN A 9 14.69 39.81 38.59
N ASP A 10 14.90 38.57 39.04
CA ASP A 10 14.65 37.37 38.24
C ASP A 10 13.14 37.08 38.26
N ASN A 11 12.44 37.53 37.22
CA ASN A 11 11.04 37.16 36.98
C ASN A 11 11.02 35.84 36.21
N SER A 12 11.12 34.73 36.94
CA SER A 12 11.10 33.37 36.41
C SER A 12 9.68 32.99 35.97
N ASN A 13 9.32 33.30 34.72
CA ASN A 13 8.16 32.72 34.06
C ASN A 13 8.42 31.21 33.86
N ASN A 14 7.84 30.37 34.71
CA ASN A 14 7.90 28.91 34.60
C ASN A 14 6.79 28.39 33.67
N PRO A 15 7.05 28.06 32.39
CA PRO A 15 6.05 27.56 31.45
C PRO A 15 5.53 26.15 31.80
N ILE A 16 6.19 25.46 32.74
CA ILE A 16 5.91 24.07 33.08
C ILE A 16 4.60 23.93 33.88
N LEU A 17 4.22 24.94 34.67
CA LEU A 17 2.99 24.90 35.48
C LEU A 17 1.71 25.06 34.65
N LEU A 18 1.77 25.72 33.49
CA LEU A 18 0.61 25.93 32.62
C LEU A 18 0.21 24.66 31.84
N SER A 19 1.15 23.74 31.57
CA SER A 19 0.86 22.51 30.83
C SER A 19 0.06 21.48 31.65
N PHE A 20 0.26 21.39 32.96
CA PHE A 20 -0.45 20.40 33.79
C PHE A 20 -1.93 20.73 33.98
N VAL A 21 -2.29 22.02 34.04
CA VAL A 21 -3.69 22.46 34.18
C VAL A 21 -4.49 22.16 32.91
N ALA A 22 -3.87 22.31 31.72
CA ALA A 22 -4.52 22.02 30.44
C ALA A 22 -4.82 20.53 30.25
N PHE A 23 -3.94 19.63 30.70
CA PHE A 23 -4.17 18.19 30.64
C PHE A 23 -5.29 17.71 31.58
N GLY A 24 -5.42 18.31 32.76
CA GLY A 24 -6.49 17.97 33.72
C GLY A 24 -7.90 18.33 33.19
N LEU A 25 -8.05 19.47 32.53
CA LEU A 25 -9.32 19.90 31.94
C LEU A 25 -9.76 19.01 30.77
N PHE A 26 -8.82 18.48 29.99
CA PHE A 26 -9.13 17.58 28.87
C PHE A 26 -9.67 16.22 29.36
N ALA A 27 -9.14 15.71 30.48
CA ALA A 27 -9.62 14.44 31.06
C ALA A 27 -11.08 14.53 31.56
N ILE A 28 -11.48 15.69 32.11
CA ILE A 28 -12.84 15.91 32.62
C ILE A 28 -13.85 15.98 31.45
N LEU A 29 -13.46 16.53 30.30
CA LEU A 29 -14.31 16.61 29.11
C LEU A 29 -14.61 15.22 28.50
N ILE A 30 -13.71 14.25 28.64
CA ILE A 30 -13.92 12.88 28.14
C ILE A 30 -14.96 12.13 29.00
N CYS A 31 -15.08 12.46 30.30
CA CYS A 31 -16.02 11.80 31.19
C CYS A 31 -17.48 12.29 31.06
N LEU A 32 -17.74 13.39 30.34
CA LEU A 32 -19.10 13.93 30.14
C LEU A 32 -19.76 13.48 28.82
N SER A 33 -19.16 12.57 28.05
CA SER A 33 -19.86 11.96 26.91
C SER A 33 -20.96 11.04 27.43
N SER A 34 -22.19 11.55 27.47
CA SER A 34 -23.40 10.76 27.76
C SER A 34 -23.40 9.49 26.91
N PRO A 35 -23.82 8.34 27.47
CA PRO A 35 -23.94 7.13 26.68
C PRO A 35 -24.92 7.42 25.54
N PRO A 36 -24.56 7.09 24.28
CA PRO A 36 -25.50 7.19 23.17
C PRO A 36 -26.74 6.37 23.50
N SER A 37 -27.90 7.03 23.55
CA SER A 37 -29.20 6.40 23.58
C SER A 37 -29.39 5.65 22.25
N PHE A 38 -28.91 4.41 22.19
CA PHE A 38 -29.09 3.55 21.04
C PHE A 38 -30.55 3.08 21.00
N ALA A 39 -31.27 3.41 19.93
CA ALA A 39 -32.50 2.71 19.60
C ALA A 39 -32.12 1.30 19.15
N GLN A 40 -32.26 0.31 20.05
CA GLN A 40 -32.06 -1.08 19.71
C GLN A 40 -33.30 -1.57 18.94
N LEU A 41 -33.10 -1.91 17.67
CA LEU A 41 -34.11 -2.61 16.88
C LEU A 41 -34.07 -4.10 17.27
N HIS A 42 -35.20 -4.63 17.70
CA HIS A 42 -35.40 -6.04 17.97
C HIS A 42 -36.21 -6.67 16.83
N GLN A 43 -35.88 -7.91 16.46
CA GLN A 43 -36.67 -8.69 15.52
C GLN A 43 -37.57 -9.64 16.31
N CYS A 44 -38.88 -9.37 16.32
CA CYS A 44 -39.89 -10.23 16.95
C CYS A 44 -40.78 -10.81 15.83
N ASP A 45 -40.94 -12.14 15.75
CA ASP A 45 -41.80 -12.81 14.76
C ASP A 45 -41.63 -12.31 13.31
N GLY A 46 -40.38 -12.12 12.90
CA GLY A 46 -40.05 -11.63 11.54
C GLY A 46 -40.41 -10.16 11.28
N LYS A 47 -40.92 -9.42 12.27
CA LYS A 47 -41.17 -7.98 12.20
C LYS A 47 -40.13 -7.21 13.04
N TRP A 48 -39.62 -6.13 12.47
CA TRP A 48 -38.66 -5.24 13.12
C TRP A 48 -39.38 -4.21 13.98
N THR A 49 -39.01 -4.12 15.27
CA THR A 49 -39.63 -3.20 16.23
C THR A 49 -38.57 -2.50 17.08
N ASN A 50 -38.88 -1.28 17.56
CA ASN A 50 -38.06 -0.50 18.49
C ASN A 50 -38.41 -0.76 19.97
N LYS A 51 -39.23 -1.78 20.24
CA LYS A 51 -39.59 -2.20 21.61
C LYS A 51 -39.01 -3.58 21.86
N GLU A 52 -38.57 -3.83 23.09
CA GLU A 52 -38.15 -5.17 23.52
C GLU A 52 -39.29 -6.16 23.30
N CYS A 53 -38.99 -7.34 22.74
CA CYS A 53 -39.98 -8.40 22.56
C CYS A 53 -40.40 -8.90 23.95
N GLU A 54 -41.69 -8.86 24.28
CA GLU A 54 -42.17 -9.45 25.53
C GLU A 54 -42.00 -10.98 25.47
N GLY A 55 -41.04 -11.52 26.24
CA GLY A 55 -40.98 -12.94 26.58
C GLY A 55 -40.17 -13.86 25.66
N GLU A 56 -39.51 -13.37 24.62
CA GLU A 56 -38.70 -14.21 23.72
C GLU A 56 -37.25 -13.74 23.55
N ILE A 57 -36.36 -14.69 23.26
CA ILE A 57 -34.91 -14.48 23.13
C ILE A 57 -34.64 -13.61 21.91
N ALA A 58 -34.55 -12.29 22.13
CA ALA A 58 -34.21 -11.33 21.09
C ALA A 58 -32.79 -11.60 20.57
N ASN A 59 -32.67 -12.03 19.31
CA ASN A 59 -31.41 -11.97 18.59
C ASN A 59 -31.14 -10.51 18.25
N SER A 60 -30.48 -9.78 19.15
CA SER A 60 -30.07 -8.40 18.88
C SER A 60 -29.01 -8.42 17.78
N ILE A 61 -29.36 -7.97 16.58
CA ILE A 61 -28.35 -7.63 15.59
C ILE A 61 -27.73 -6.32 16.07
N THR A 62 -26.50 -6.39 16.59
CA THR A 62 -25.65 -5.21 16.75
C THR A 62 -25.58 -4.56 15.38
N ALA A 63 -26.30 -3.44 15.20
CA ALA A 63 -26.45 -2.77 13.93
C ALA A 63 -25.05 -2.64 13.29
N ALA A 64 -24.91 -3.18 12.06
CA ALA A 64 -23.71 -2.98 11.27
C ALA A 64 -23.37 -1.48 11.31
N PRO A 65 -22.08 -1.12 11.51
CA PRO A 65 -21.70 0.27 11.70
C PRO A 65 -22.32 1.08 10.56
N SER A 66 -23.25 1.96 10.93
CA SER A 66 -23.91 2.88 10.02
C SER A 66 -22.82 3.50 9.16
N LYS A 67 -22.92 3.33 7.84
CA LYS A 67 -22.07 4.02 6.87
C LYS A 67 -22.20 5.50 7.23
N LYS A 68 -21.24 6.01 8.01
CA LYS A 68 -21.01 7.45 8.11
C LYS A 68 -20.85 7.87 6.67
N GLU A 69 -21.75 8.72 6.18
CA GLU A 69 -21.54 9.41 4.92
C GLU A 69 -20.12 9.97 4.99
N SER A 70 -19.26 9.42 4.13
CA SER A 70 -17.89 9.90 4.05
C SER A 70 -18.01 11.39 3.77
N PRO A 71 -17.32 12.26 4.54
CA PRO A 71 -17.33 13.68 4.26
C PRO A 71 -17.05 13.88 2.78
N GLU A 72 -17.84 14.75 2.14
CA GLU A 72 -17.76 15.08 0.72
C GLU A 72 -16.29 15.32 0.37
N GLU A 73 -15.70 14.36 -0.34
CA GLU A 73 -14.27 14.34 -0.58
C GLU A 73 -13.91 15.44 -1.58
N ASP A 74 -12.94 16.28 -1.23
CA ASP A 74 -12.47 17.36 -2.10
C ASP A 74 -12.19 16.79 -3.51
N PRO A 75 -12.84 17.32 -4.57
CA PRO A 75 -12.66 16.83 -5.94
C PRO A 75 -11.19 16.82 -6.38
N ARG A 76 -10.34 17.71 -5.84
CA ARG A 76 -8.89 17.68 -6.10
C ARG A 76 -8.20 16.48 -5.44
N ALA A 77 -8.57 16.16 -4.21
CA ALA A 77 -8.03 14.99 -3.51
C ALA A 77 -8.43 13.69 -4.22
N LYS A 78 -9.69 13.62 -4.69
CA LYS A 78 -10.18 12.50 -5.51
C LYS A 78 -9.38 12.35 -6.81
N ALA A 79 -9.17 13.44 -7.55
CA ALA A 79 -8.40 13.42 -8.79
C ALA A 79 -6.94 12.97 -8.57
N LEU A 80 -6.30 13.41 -7.48
CA LEU A 80 -4.95 12.99 -7.12
C LEU A 80 -4.88 11.48 -6.83
N LYS A 81 -5.84 10.96 -6.04
CA LYS A 81 -5.94 9.52 -5.74
C LYS A 81 -6.14 8.70 -7.00
N GLU A 82 -7.02 9.12 -7.91
CA GLU A 82 -7.24 8.45 -9.18
C GLU A 82 -5.98 8.43 -10.06
N HIS A 83 -5.24 9.55 -10.11
CA HIS A 83 -3.96 9.61 -10.81
C HIS A 83 -2.92 8.66 -10.23
N GLN A 84 -2.81 8.61 -8.91
CA GLN A 84 -1.87 7.71 -8.23
C GLN A 84 -2.26 6.24 -8.44
N ALA A 85 -3.55 5.92 -8.36
CA ALA A 85 -4.06 4.58 -8.65
C ALA A 85 -3.72 4.13 -10.10
N LYS A 86 -3.85 5.04 -11.08
CA LYS A 86 -3.45 4.77 -12.48
C LYS A 86 -1.94 4.55 -12.63
N LYS A 87 -1.09 5.31 -11.92
CA LYS A 87 0.37 5.06 -11.91
C LYS A 87 0.68 3.66 -11.38
N MET A 88 0.07 3.31 -10.25
CA MET A 88 0.31 2.02 -9.59
C MET A 88 -0.21 0.82 -10.39
N SER A 89 -1.30 0.95 -11.13
CA SER A 89 -1.80 -0.15 -11.98
C SER A 89 -0.82 -0.50 -13.11
N MET A 90 -0.17 0.50 -13.72
CA MET A 90 0.87 0.27 -14.74
C MET A 90 2.09 -0.45 -14.14
N VAL A 91 2.55 -0.02 -12.96
CA VAL A 91 3.66 -0.67 -12.25
C VAL A 91 3.31 -2.11 -11.89
N TYR A 92 2.08 -2.37 -11.46
CA TYR A 92 1.64 -3.74 -11.15
C TYR A 92 1.71 -4.66 -12.38
N GLY A 93 1.32 -4.16 -13.56
CA GLY A 93 1.49 -4.87 -14.82
C GLY A 93 2.97 -5.22 -15.11
N LEU A 94 3.85 -4.22 -14.98
CA LEU A 94 5.30 -4.41 -15.15
C LEU A 94 5.88 -5.44 -14.17
N LEU A 95 5.50 -5.39 -12.90
CA LEU A 95 5.97 -6.33 -11.87
C LEU A 95 5.51 -7.75 -12.14
N ARG A 96 4.27 -7.92 -12.64
CA ARG A 96 3.76 -9.23 -13.06
C ARG A 96 4.61 -9.81 -14.18
N THR A 97 4.85 -9.04 -15.25
CA THR A 97 5.69 -9.47 -16.38
C THR A 97 7.12 -9.74 -15.94
N SER A 98 7.70 -8.92 -15.07
CA SER A 98 9.04 -9.17 -14.53
C SER A 98 9.12 -10.48 -13.73
N ARG A 99 8.10 -10.81 -12.93
CA ARG A 99 8.07 -12.06 -12.17
C ARG A 99 7.92 -13.27 -13.08
N GLU A 100 7.14 -13.15 -14.14
CA GLU A 100 6.98 -14.18 -15.16
C GLU A 100 8.30 -14.43 -15.90
N ALA A 101 8.96 -13.38 -16.40
CA ALA A 101 10.27 -13.49 -17.03
C ALA A 101 11.34 -14.09 -16.09
N GLN A 102 11.31 -13.75 -14.80
CA GLN A 102 12.21 -14.34 -13.81
C GLN A 102 11.92 -15.84 -13.58
N ARG A 103 10.65 -16.25 -13.55
CA ARG A 103 10.26 -17.65 -13.33
C ARG A 103 10.56 -18.53 -14.54
N GLU A 104 10.25 -18.05 -15.73
CA GLU A 104 10.35 -18.83 -16.96
C GLU A 104 11.77 -18.82 -17.54
N HIS A 105 12.48 -17.69 -17.41
CA HIS A 105 13.75 -17.47 -18.10
C HIS A 105 14.90 -17.04 -17.17
N GLY A 106 14.66 -16.92 -15.87
CA GLY A 106 15.68 -16.43 -14.92
C GLY A 106 16.08 -14.97 -15.14
N VAL A 107 15.29 -14.19 -15.89
CA VAL A 107 15.60 -12.82 -16.29
C VAL A 107 15.11 -11.82 -15.24
N SER A 108 16.02 -10.96 -14.78
CA SER A 108 15.70 -9.78 -13.96
C SER A 108 16.22 -8.50 -14.62
N SER A 109 15.51 -7.39 -14.40
CA SER A 109 15.87 -6.08 -14.96
C SER A 109 15.89 -5.02 -13.85
N PRO A 110 17.02 -4.31 -13.64
CA PRO A 110 17.09 -3.25 -12.62
C PRO A 110 16.15 -2.07 -12.94
N ARG A 111 15.81 -1.87 -14.23
CA ARG A 111 14.90 -0.82 -14.69
C ARG A 111 13.47 -1.00 -14.15
N VAL A 112 13.08 -2.22 -13.78
CA VAL A 112 11.78 -2.49 -13.15
C VAL A 112 11.67 -1.77 -11.80
N ARG A 113 12.72 -1.87 -10.98
CA ARG A 113 12.78 -1.24 -9.66
C ARG A 113 12.88 0.28 -9.75
N GLU A 114 13.54 0.78 -10.79
CA GLU A 114 13.60 2.21 -11.08
C GLU A 114 12.23 2.78 -11.46
N ALA A 115 11.51 2.09 -12.36
CA ALA A 115 10.15 2.46 -12.74
C ALA A 115 9.19 2.43 -11.55
N GLU A 116 9.27 1.42 -10.70
CA GLU A 116 8.47 1.34 -9.47
C GLU A 116 8.72 2.54 -8.55
N ARG A 117 9.99 2.87 -8.27
CA ARG A 117 10.35 4.04 -7.45
C ARG A 117 9.87 5.34 -8.05
N LEU A 118 10.02 5.50 -9.37
CA LEU A 118 9.61 6.72 -10.06
C LEU A 118 8.09 6.89 -10.01
N CYS A 119 7.34 5.83 -10.26
CA CYS A 119 5.87 5.87 -10.25
C CYS A 119 5.26 6.01 -8.85
N ALA A 120 5.95 5.49 -7.82
CA ALA A 120 5.55 5.65 -6.41
C ALA A 120 5.76 7.08 -5.90
N ASN A 121 6.64 7.86 -6.53
CA ASN A 121 6.83 9.26 -6.18
C ASN A 121 5.58 10.08 -6.54
N GLU A 122 5.04 10.84 -5.59
CA GLU A 122 3.89 11.72 -5.81
C GLU A 122 4.22 12.87 -6.78
N SER A 123 5.47 13.36 -6.76
CA SER A 123 5.89 14.47 -7.61
C SER A 123 6.11 14.08 -9.08
N SER A 124 6.15 12.78 -9.40
CA SER A 124 6.33 12.32 -10.77
C SER A 124 5.04 12.42 -11.56
N SER A 125 5.13 12.95 -12.78
CA SER A 125 3.98 13.04 -13.67
C SER A 125 3.55 11.65 -14.14
N PHE A 126 2.29 11.53 -14.54
CA PHE A 126 1.79 10.29 -15.16
C PHE A 126 2.60 9.90 -16.40
N SER A 127 2.96 10.86 -17.25
CA SER A 127 3.75 10.61 -18.46
C SER A 127 5.17 10.13 -18.17
N GLN A 128 5.83 10.67 -17.13
CA GLN A 128 7.15 10.19 -16.71
C GLN A 128 7.09 8.73 -16.22
N CYS A 129 6.09 8.41 -15.39
CA CYS A 129 5.84 7.04 -14.95
C CYS A 129 5.59 6.10 -16.13
N GLN A 130 4.70 6.49 -17.06
CA GLN A 130 4.38 5.69 -18.24
C GLN A 130 5.62 5.44 -19.12
N ASN A 131 6.42 6.45 -19.38
CA ASN A 131 7.65 6.32 -20.17
C ASN A 131 8.66 5.39 -19.50
N SER A 132 8.82 5.50 -18.17
CA SER A 132 9.72 4.62 -17.42
C SER A 132 9.24 3.16 -17.43
N VAL A 133 7.95 2.92 -17.26
CA VAL A 133 7.35 1.58 -17.38
C VAL A 133 7.54 0.98 -18.77
N ASN A 134 7.32 1.77 -19.83
CA ASN A 134 7.52 1.33 -21.20
C ASN A 134 8.99 0.97 -21.48
N ALA A 135 9.93 1.79 -21.00
CA ALA A 135 11.36 1.52 -21.13
C ALA A 135 11.79 0.25 -20.36
N ALA A 136 11.21 0.02 -19.17
CA ALA A 136 11.47 -1.19 -18.40
C ALA A 136 10.91 -2.45 -19.07
N ASN A 137 9.70 -2.37 -19.65
CA ASN A 137 9.09 -3.45 -20.43
C ASN A 137 9.91 -3.78 -21.69
N ALA A 138 10.35 -2.78 -22.45
CA ALA A 138 11.18 -2.99 -23.63
C ALA A 138 12.49 -3.70 -23.28
N HIS A 139 13.15 -3.27 -22.21
CA HIS A 139 14.38 -3.89 -21.73
C HIS A 139 14.16 -5.33 -21.22
N LEU A 140 13.05 -5.59 -20.52
CA LEU A 140 12.68 -6.96 -20.13
C LEU A 140 12.45 -7.86 -21.34
N ALA A 141 11.78 -7.35 -22.37
CA ALA A 141 11.53 -8.10 -23.60
C ALA A 141 12.83 -8.44 -24.34
N GLU A 142 13.76 -7.48 -24.42
CA GLU A 142 15.09 -7.68 -25.01
C GLU A 142 15.88 -8.76 -24.27
N LEU A 143 15.98 -8.67 -22.94
CA LEU A 143 16.68 -9.67 -22.12
C LEU A 143 16.02 -11.06 -22.24
N THR A 144 14.69 -11.11 -22.32
CA THR A 144 13.96 -12.36 -22.48
C THR A 144 14.21 -12.99 -23.86
N ALA A 145 14.23 -12.18 -24.91
CA ALA A 145 14.55 -12.65 -26.26
C ALA A 145 15.98 -13.17 -26.35
N ALA A 146 16.95 -12.48 -25.75
CA ALA A 146 18.34 -12.92 -25.67
C ALA A 146 18.46 -14.26 -24.93
N LYS A 147 17.79 -14.43 -23.79
CA LYS A 147 17.80 -15.70 -23.05
C LYS A 147 17.17 -16.86 -23.81
N LYS A 148 16.10 -16.62 -24.56
CA LYS A 148 15.48 -17.64 -25.41
C LYS A 148 16.41 -18.07 -26.55
N ALA A 149 17.15 -17.13 -27.14
CA ALA A 149 18.13 -17.43 -28.17
C ALA A 149 19.27 -18.31 -27.61
N GLU A 150 19.86 -17.93 -26.47
CA GLU A 150 20.90 -18.72 -25.80
C GLU A 150 20.43 -20.16 -25.48
N GLN A 151 19.23 -20.32 -24.91
CA GLN A 151 18.68 -21.65 -24.62
C GLN A 151 18.49 -22.51 -25.87
N SER A 152 18.06 -21.91 -26.99
CA SER A 152 17.90 -22.64 -28.24
C SER A 152 19.24 -23.13 -28.82
N GLU A 153 20.30 -22.34 -28.71
CA GLU A 153 21.64 -22.72 -29.16
C GLU A 153 22.21 -23.87 -28.29
N ASP A 154 22.00 -23.81 -26.98
CA ASP A 154 22.41 -24.87 -26.04
C ASP A 154 21.70 -26.20 -26.32
N ASP A 155 20.38 -26.15 -26.58
CA ASP A 155 19.57 -27.34 -26.91
C ASP A 155 20.04 -28.00 -28.21
N LEU A 156 20.29 -27.21 -29.26
CA LEU A 156 20.85 -27.68 -30.53
C LEU A 156 22.26 -28.29 -30.35
N GLY A 157 23.10 -27.66 -29.53
CA GLY A 157 24.44 -28.17 -29.21
C GLY A 157 24.40 -29.51 -28.46
N HIS A 158 23.43 -29.70 -27.57
CA HIS A 158 23.24 -30.95 -26.84
C HIS A 158 22.76 -32.09 -27.76
N GLU A 159 21.80 -31.82 -28.66
CA GLU A 159 21.33 -32.78 -29.67
C GLU A 159 22.47 -33.23 -30.61
N LEU A 160 23.32 -32.30 -31.07
CA LEU A 160 24.47 -32.60 -31.92
C LEU A 160 25.49 -33.52 -31.22
N LYS A 161 25.80 -33.27 -29.94
CA LYS A 161 26.69 -34.16 -29.17
C LYS A 161 26.12 -35.56 -29.03
N LYS A 162 24.81 -35.68 -28.78
CA LYS A 162 24.13 -36.98 -28.67
C LYS A 162 24.21 -37.78 -29.98
N LEU A 163 24.10 -37.12 -31.13
CA LEU A 163 24.24 -37.77 -32.44
C LEU A 163 25.69 -38.23 -32.70
N ASP A 164 26.69 -37.47 -32.30
CA ASP A 164 28.11 -37.84 -32.44
C ASP A 164 28.47 -39.07 -31.57
N GLU A 165 27.94 -39.17 -30.35
CA GLU A 165 28.15 -40.35 -29.49
C GLU A 165 27.46 -41.62 -30.04
N LEU A 166 26.28 -41.48 -30.65
CA LEU A 166 25.61 -42.59 -31.32
C LEU A 166 26.38 -43.08 -32.56
N GLY A 167 27.08 -42.18 -33.25
CA GLY A 167 27.94 -42.52 -34.39
C GLY A 167 29.18 -43.34 -34.00
N LYS A 168 29.76 -43.08 -32.82
CA LYS A 168 30.98 -43.76 -32.32
C LYS A 168 30.74 -45.18 -31.80
N ASN A 169 29.49 -45.53 -31.45
CA ASN A 169 29.11 -46.87 -30.97
C ASN A 169 28.69 -47.86 -32.08
N LYS A 170 28.99 -47.59 -33.36
CA LYS A 170 28.74 -48.57 -34.42
C LYS A 170 29.65 -49.80 -34.25
N PRO A 171 29.10 -51.01 -34.09
CA PRO A 171 29.90 -52.22 -33.95
C PRO A 171 30.69 -52.47 -35.25
N LYS A 172 32.00 -52.66 -35.12
CA LYS A 172 32.86 -53.13 -36.22
C LYS A 172 32.38 -54.53 -36.61
N LYS A 173 31.83 -54.65 -37.81
CA LYS A 173 31.54 -55.92 -38.47
C LYS A 173 32.80 -56.42 -39.17
#